data_AF-A0A7C5IIG6-F1
#
_entry.id   AF-A0A7C5IIG6-F1
#
_cell.length_a   1.000
_cell.length_b   1.000
_cell.length_c   1.000
_cell.angle_alpha   90.00
_cell.angle_beta   90.00
_cell.angle_gamma   90.00
#
_symmetry.space_group_name_H-M   'P 1'
#
loop_
_entity.id
_entity.type
_entity.pdbx_description
1 polymer ?
#
loop_
_entity_poly.entity_id
_entity_poly.type
_entity_poly.pdbx_seq_one_letter_code
_entity_poly.pdbx_strand_id
1 'polypeptide(L)'
;MPDHTLQQDLFLFLGYLLSSAHGLYGEPQGYGPFRLLDASRRLLGVMDAHGLSDPYLKELCQALEDAVTGTAGDEELRRIADGLVLRYAEELKTRLAPSGAQG
;
A
#
# COMPACT_ATOMS: atom_id res chain seq x y z
N MET A 1 -4.19 27.77 0.38
CA MET A 1 -2.75 27.45 0.43
C MET A 1 -2.62 25.97 0.13
N PRO A 2 -1.77 25.53 -0.80
CA PRO A 2 -1.52 24.09 -0.95
C PRO A 2 -1.05 23.54 0.39
N ASP A 3 -1.48 22.32 0.71
CA ASP A 3 -1.06 21.63 1.93
C ASP A 3 0.42 21.26 1.80
N HIS A 4 1.28 22.19 2.23
CA HIS A 4 2.73 22.05 2.16
C HIS A 4 3.23 20.82 2.93
N THR A 5 2.45 20.30 3.88
CA THR A 5 2.81 19.10 4.64
C THR A 5 2.53 17.82 3.85
N LEU A 6 1.38 17.71 3.17
CA LEU A 6 1.10 16.56 2.30
C LEU A 6 2.10 16.48 1.14
N GLN A 7 2.41 17.61 0.50
CA GLN A 7 3.39 17.64 -0.59
C GLN A 7 4.77 17.15 -0.11
N GLN A 8 5.19 17.57 1.08
CA GLN A 8 6.46 17.15 1.67
C GLN A 8 6.49 15.65 1.96
N ASP A 9 5.43 15.09 2.54
CA ASP A 9 5.35 13.66 2.85
C ASP A 9 5.32 12.80 1.59
N LEU A 10 4.60 13.24 0.55
CA LEU A 10 4.63 12.59 -0.77
C LEU A 10 6.02 12.70 -1.43
N PHE A 11 6.73 13.80 -1.24
CA PHE A 11 8.10 13.96 -1.74
C PHE A 11 9.09 13.01 -1.02
N LEU A 12 8.94 12.83 0.29
CA LEU A 12 9.71 11.85 1.06
C LEU A 12 9.37 10.42 0.64
N PHE A 13 8.09 10.12 0.39
CA PHE A 13 7.64 8.83 -0.13
C PHE A 13 8.23 8.53 -1.52
N LEU A 14 8.28 9.54 -2.40
CA LEU A 14 8.97 9.43 -3.70
C LEU A 14 10.46 9.09 -3.52
N GLY A 15 11.15 9.75 -2.59
CA GLY A 15 12.54 9.44 -2.25
C GLY A 15 12.72 7.99 -1.77
N TYR A 16 11.79 7.48 -0.96
CA TYR A 16 11.76 6.08 -0.54
C TYR A 16 11.59 5.11 -1.72
N LEU A 17 10.67 5.40 -2.66
CA LEU A 17 10.46 4.56 -3.85
C LEU A 17 11.70 4.51 -4.74
N LEU A 18 12.31 5.66 -5.03
CA LEU A 18 13.49 5.74 -5.90
C LEU A 18 14.71 5.03 -5.30
N SER A 19 14.96 5.24 -4.01
CA SER A 19 16.05 4.57 -3.30
C SER A 19 15.81 3.06 -3.16
N SER A 20 14.56 2.63 -2.92
CA SER A 20 14.20 1.21 -2.89
C SER A 20 14.40 0.54 -4.25
N ALA A 21 13.95 1.18 -5.34
CA ALA A 21 14.14 0.67 -6.69
C ALA A 21 15.63 0.50 -7.04
N HIS A 22 16.47 1.47 -6.66
CA HIS A 22 17.92 1.36 -6.84
C HIS A 22 18.53 0.24 -5.99
N GLY A 23 18.06 0.06 -4.75
CA GLY A 23 18.54 -1.00 -3.85
C GLY A 23 18.28 -2.42 -4.36
N LEU A 24 17.23 -2.63 -5.16
CA LEU A 24 16.85 -3.97 -5.65
C LEU A 24 17.90 -4.64 -6.54
N TYR A 25 18.83 -3.91 -7.17
CA TYR A 25 19.87 -4.52 -8.02
C TYR A 25 20.83 -5.43 -7.25
N GLY A 26 20.91 -5.31 -5.92
CA GLY A 26 21.77 -6.12 -5.07
C GLY A 26 21.04 -7.12 -4.16
N GLU A 27 19.71 -7.21 -4.26
CA GLU A 27 18.86 -7.95 -3.31
C GLU A 27 18.34 -9.28 -3.91
N PRO A 28 17.91 -10.25 -3.06
CA PRO A 28 17.24 -11.46 -3.53
C PRO A 28 15.95 -11.15 -4.32
N GLN A 29 15.55 -12.02 -5.24
CA GLN A 29 14.41 -11.79 -6.12
C GLN A 29 13.08 -11.53 -5.37
N GLY A 30 12.88 -12.15 -4.20
CA GLY A 30 11.71 -11.97 -3.34
C GLY A 30 11.60 -10.59 -2.67
N TYR A 31 12.69 -9.80 -2.62
CA TYR A 31 12.67 -8.48 -2.00
C TYR A 31 11.86 -7.44 -2.79
N GLY A 32 11.71 -7.62 -4.11
CA GLY A 32 10.90 -6.73 -4.94
C GLY A 32 9.44 -6.64 -4.46
N PRO A 33 8.71 -7.77 -4.43
CA PRO A 33 7.35 -7.83 -3.87
C PRO A 33 7.25 -7.29 -2.44
N PHE A 34 8.19 -7.66 -1.56
CA PHE A 34 8.22 -7.17 -0.18
C PHE A 34 8.31 -5.64 -0.12
N ARG A 35 9.22 -5.04 -0.88
CA ARG A 35 9.40 -3.58 -0.94
C ARG A 35 8.16 -2.86 -1.44
N LEU A 36 7.44 -3.44 -2.39
CA LEU A 36 6.17 -2.88 -2.89
C LEU A 36 5.08 -2.92 -1.82
N LEU A 37 4.97 -4.01 -1.05
CA LEU A 37 4.03 -4.09 0.06
C LEU A 37 4.34 -3.08 1.18
N ASP A 38 5.63 -2.94 1.56
CA ASP A 38 6.03 -1.90 2.54
C ASP A 38 5.79 -0.49 1.98
N ALA A 39 6.00 -0.26 0.69
CA ALA A 39 5.67 1.01 0.05
C ALA A 39 4.17 1.31 0.14
N SER A 40 3.31 0.34 -0.16
CA SER A 40 1.85 0.49 -0.02
C SER A 40 1.45 0.81 1.42
N ARG A 41 2.04 0.14 2.40
CA ARG A 41 1.81 0.39 3.83
C ARG A 41 2.19 1.82 4.22
N ARG A 42 3.36 2.29 3.80
CA ARG A 42 3.83 3.67 4.04
C ARG A 42 2.91 4.71 3.40
N LEU A 43 2.44 4.46 2.18
CA LEU A 43 1.48 5.34 1.51
C LEU A 43 0.19 5.46 2.32
N LEU A 44 -0.36 4.34 2.82
CA LEU A 44 -1.55 4.36 3.68
C LEU A 44 -1.30 5.13 4.98
N GLY A 45 -0.09 5.03 5.55
CA GLY A 45 0.33 5.84 6.70
C GLY A 45 0.32 7.35 6.40
N VAL A 46 0.82 7.77 5.23
CA VAL A 46 0.73 9.17 4.77
C VAL A 46 -0.74 9.57 4.61
N MET A 47 -1.57 8.73 3.98
CA MET A 47 -3.00 9.02 3.81
C MET A 47 -3.71 9.21 5.16
N ASP A 48 -3.44 8.37 6.16
CA ASP A 48 -4.03 8.48 7.50
C ASP A 48 -3.61 9.77 8.22
N ALA A 49 -2.32 10.12 8.16
CA ALA A 49 -1.79 11.34 8.76
C ALA A 49 -2.44 12.63 8.22
N HIS A 50 -2.93 12.59 6.97
CA HIS A 50 -3.57 13.71 6.28
C HIS A 50 -5.11 13.61 6.25
N GLY A 51 -5.70 12.69 7.02
CA GLY A 51 -7.16 12.54 7.09
C GLY A 51 -7.80 12.03 5.79
N LEU A 52 -7.01 11.38 4.92
CA LEU A 52 -7.43 10.79 3.64
C LEU A 52 -7.77 9.30 3.77
N SER A 53 -7.92 8.81 5.00
CA SER A 53 -8.16 7.40 5.31
C SER A 53 -9.63 7.14 5.62
N ASP A 54 -10.05 5.89 5.38
CA ASP A 54 -11.38 5.36 5.68
C ASP A 54 -11.24 3.98 6.35
N PRO A 55 -12.33 3.38 6.88
CA PRO A 55 -12.24 2.09 7.57
C PRO A 55 -11.56 0.99 6.73
N TYR A 56 -11.86 0.92 5.43
CA TYR A 56 -11.26 -0.07 4.55
C TYR A 56 -9.74 0.15 4.43
N LEU A 57 -9.29 1.40 4.22
CA LEU A 57 -7.86 1.73 4.10
C LEU A 57 -7.10 1.43 5.40
N LYS A 58 -7.71 1.63 6.57
CA LYS A 58 -7.12 1.26 7.86
C LYS A 58 -6.94 -0.24 8.00
N GLU A 59 -7.95 -1.03 7.66
CA GLU A 59 -7.86 -2.48 7.71
C GLU A 59 -6.86 -3.03 6.67
N LEU A 60 -6.75 -2.38 5.51
CA LEU A 60 -5.74 -2.73 4.51
C LEU A 60 -4.32 -2.43 5.02
N CYS A 61 -4.13 -1.30 5.71
CA CYS A 61 -2.86 -0.93 6.33
C CYS A 61 -2.44 -1.96 7.38
N GLN A 62 -3.37 -2.40 8.25
CA GLN A 62 -3.08 -3.44 9.24
C GLN A 62 -2.66 -4.76 8.58
N ALA A 63 -3.38 -5.20 7.53
CA ALA A 63 -3.03 -6.42 6.80
C ALA A 63 -1.64 -6.34 6.16
N LEU A 64 -1.23 -5.14 5.71
CA LEU A 64 0.11 -4.90 5.19
C LEU A 64 1.18 -4.88 6.30
N GLU A 65 0.89 -4.29 7.48
CA GLU A 65 1.79 -4.30 8.64
C GLU A 65 2.11 -5.75 9.06
N ASP A 66 1.09 -6.61 9.13
CA ASP A 66 1.25 -8.02 9.46
C ASP A 66 2.11 -8.75 8.39
N ALA A 67 1.94 -8.38 7.12
CA ALA A 67 2.67 -8.96 6.00
C ALA A 67 4.17 -8.57 5.98
N VAL A 68 4.51 -7.33 6.35
CA VAL A 68 5.88 -6.82 6.27
C VAL A 68 6.70 -7.01 7.54
N THR A 69 6.04 -7.24 8.68
CA THR A 69 6.70 -7.53 9.97
C THR A 69 6.90 -9.03 10.21
N GLY A 70 6.18 -9.89 9.48
CA GLY A 70 6.33 -11.34 9.54
C GLY A 70 7.61 -11.86 8.90
N THR A 71 8.13 -12.98 9.41
CA THR A 71 9.23 -13.74 8.79
C THR A 71 8.73 -14.65 7.66
N ALA A 72 7.81 -14.15 6.83
CA ALA A 72 7.18 -14.92 5.77
C ALA A 72 8.21 -15.32 4.71
N GLY A 73 8.21 -16.60 4.30
CA GLY A 73 8.98 -17.03 3.13
C GLY A 73 8.35 -16.52 1.83
N ASP A 74 9.10 -16.58 0.72
CA ASP A 74 8.66 -16.06 -0.59
C ASP A 74 7.26 -16.57 -1.04
N GLU A 75 6.96 -17.84 -0.78
CA GLU A 75 5.67 -18.43 -1.15
C GLU A 75 4.50 -17.89 -0.31
N GLU A 76 4.75 -17.64 0.98
CA GLU A 76 3.77 -17.04 1.88
C GLU A 76 3.54 -15.58 1.53
N LEU A 77 4.62 -14.83 1.27
CA LEU A 77 4.53 -13.45 0.80
C LEU A 77 3.73 -13.33 -0.51
N ARG A 78 3.93 -14.27 -1.44
CA ARG A 78 3.15 -14.35 -2.68
C ARG A 78 1.66 -14.57 -2.40
N ARG A 79 1.30 -15.53 -1.53
CA ARG A 79 -0.10 -15.78 -1.17
C ARG A 79 -0.76 -14.56 -0.55
N ILE A 80 -0.03 -13.86 0.32
CA ILE A 80 -0.50 -12.63 0.95
C ILE A 80 -0.74 -11.55 -0.12
N ALA A 81 0.22 -11.33 -1.02
CA ALA A 81 0.09 -10.36 -2.10
C ALA A 81 -1.12 -10.66 -3.01
N ASP A 82 -1.32 -11.93 -3.39
CA ASP A 82 -2.46 -12.37 -4.19
C ASP A 82 -3.79 -12.05 -3.47
N GLY A 83 -3.89 -12.33 -2.17
CA GLY A 83 -5.07 -12.03 -1.36
C GLY A 83 -5.36 -10.54 -1.23
N LEU A 84 -4.32 -9.72 -1.03
CA LEU A 84 -4.44 -8.27 -0.93
C LEU A 84 -4.92 -7.63 -2.24
N VAL A 85 -4.42 -8.12 -3.39
CA VAL A 85 -4.87 -7.65 -4.72
C VAL A 85 -6.34 -7.96 -4.95
N LEU A 86 -6.79 -9.17 -4.61
CA LEU A 86 -8.20 -9.55 -4.74
C LEU A 86 -9.10 -8.70 -3.84
N ARG A 87 -8.71 -8.51 -2.58
CA ARG A 87 -9.43 -7.62 -1.64
C ARG A 87 -9.56 -6.20 -2.18
N TYR A 88 -8.46 -5.64 -2.69
CA TYR A 88 -8.45 -4.31 -3.32
C TYR A 88 -9.35 -4.24 -4.56
N ALA A 89 -9.33 -5.27 -5.41
CA ALA A 89 -10.18 -5.31 -6.60
C ALA A 89 -11.67 -5.32 -6.25
N GLU A 90 -12.08 -6.04 -5.19
CA GLU A 90 -13.48 -6.02 -4.73
C GLU A 90 -13.90 -4.66 -4.18
N GLU A 91 -13.06 -4.01 -3.38
CA GLU A 91 -13.33 -2.66 -2.90
C GLU A 91 -13.40 -1.65 -4.07
N LEU A 92 -12.50 -1.77 -5.04
CA LEU A 92 -12.49 -0.92 -6.22
C LEU A 92 -13.81 -1.02 -6.99
N LYS A 93 -14.37 -2.23 -7.16
CA LYS A 93 -15.70 -2.41 -7.77
C LYS A 93 -16.79 -1.69 -6.99
N THR A 94 -16.77 -1.79 -5.67
CA THR A 94 -17.74 -1.11 -4.79
C THR A 94 -17.66 0.41 -4.93
N ARG A 95 -16.45 0.97 -4.94
CA ARG A 95 -16.22 2.43 -5.07
C ARG A 95 -16.56 2.98 -6.45
N LEU A 96 -16.37 2.18 -7.50
CA LEU A 96 -16.67 2.56 -8.88
C LEU A 96 -18.11 2.23 -9.32
N ALA A 97 -18.87 1.49 -8.50
CA ALA A 97 -20.26 1.20 -8.79
C ALA A 97 -21.06 2.51 -8.92
N PRO A 98 -21.85 2.69 -9.99
CA PRO A 98 -22.62 3.91 -10.17
C PRO A 98 -23.55 4.10 -8.97
N SER A 99 -23.36 5.22 -8.27
CA SER A 99 -24.22 5.62 -7.16
C SER A 99 -25.59 6.03 -7.72
N GLY A 100 -26.49 5.07 -7.92
CA GLY A 100 -27.87 5.35 -8.34
C GLY A 100 -28.50 4.32 -9.26
N ALA A 101 -28.92 3.19 -8.69
CA ALA A 101 -30.08 2.44 -9.16
C ALA A 101 -30.90 2.02 -7.92
N GLN A 102 -31.37 3.02 -7.17
CA GLN A 102 -32.50 2.84 -6.26
C GLN A 102 -33.63 3.64 -6.88
N GLY A 103 -34.67 2.92 -7.29
CA GLY A 103 -35.85 3.43 -8.01
C GLY A 103 -36.85 4.15 -7.12
#